data_AF-A0AB38DT69-F1
#
_entry.id   AF-A0AB38DT69-F1
#
_cell.length_a   1.000
_cell.length_b   1.000
_cell.length_c   1.000
_cell.angle_alpha   90.00
_cell.angle_beta   90.00
_cell.angle_gamma   90.00
#
_symmetry.space_group_name_H-M   'P 1'
#
loop_
_entity.id
_entity.type
_entity.pdbx_description
1 polymer ?
#
loop_
_entity_poly.entity_id
_entity_poly.type
_entity_poly.pdbx_seq_one_letter_code
_entity_poly.pdbx_strand_id
1 'polypeptide(L)'
;METKYFVSYDGNRYGLFDTLELAEYYILKKMGWTDSKIADDWAFVKKEARKYGGDPFSSNGRHSLWVIGELKLSDGLILEVDGMPFDDFIEFIGEERGTEEFAEMKRRMVRYFLEGRNGQ
;
A
#
# COMPACT_ATOMS: atom_id res chain seq x y z
N MET A 1 -1.29 -7.22 18.01
CA MET A 1 -1.33 -6.16 16.98
C MET A 1 -0.14 -6.32 16.08
N GLU A 2 -0.35 -6.18 14.78
CA GLU A 2 0.65 -6.39 13.74
C GLU A 2 0.53 -5.26 12.73
N THR A 3 1.66 -4.78 12.20
CA THR A 3 1.69 -3.85 11.07
C THR A 3 2.10 -4.62 9.83
N LYS A 4 1.33 -4.47 8.75
CA LYS A 4 1.64 -5.01 7.42
C LYS A 4 1.69 -3.86 6.41
N TYR A 5 2.50 -4.01 5.38
CA TYR A 5 2.58 -3.08 4.27
C TYR A 5 1.90 -3.69 3.05
N PHE A 6 0.76 -3.14 2.67
CA PHE A 6 -0.02 -3.55 1.52
C PHE A 6 0.53 -2.91 0.25
N VAL A 7 0.82 -3.72 -0.77
CA VAL A 7 1.27 -3.23 -2.07
C VAL A 7 0.19 -3.45 -3.12
N SER A 8 -0.14 -2.38 -3.84
CA SER A 8 -0.95 -2.44 -5.05
C SER A 8 -0.35 -1.62 -6.21
N TYR A 9 -0.76 -1.95 -7.42
CA TYR A 9 -0.53 -1.14 -8.61
C TYR A 9 -1.82 -1.00 -9.42
N ASP A 10 -2.26 0.23 -9.67
CA ASP A 10 -3.45 0.52 -10.48
C ASP A 10 -4.70 -0.26 -9.99
N GLY A 11 -4.93 -0.25 -8.67
CA GLY A 11 -6.04 -1.00 -8.05
C GLY A 11 -5.87 -2.52 -8.01
N ASN A 12 -4.75 -3.07 -8.48
CA ASN A 12 -4.45 -4.51 -8.39
C ASN A 12 -3.57 -4.80 -7.17
N ARG A 13 -3.99 -5.76 -6.33
CA ARG A 13 -3.20 -6.22 -5.17
C ARG A 13 -2.00 -7.07 -5.61
N TYR A 14 -0.86 -6.86 -4.93
CA TYR A 14 0.33 -7.68 -5.12
C TYR A 14 0.84 -8.37 -3.84
N GLY A 15 0.50 -7.88 -2.65
CA GLY A 15 0.88 -8.58 -1.42
C GLY A 15 0.73 -7.77 -0.13
N LEU A 16 0.94 -8.46 0.99
CA LEU A 16 1.15 -7.89 2.32
C LEU A 16 2.58 -8.26 2.75
N PHE A 17 3.33 -7.27 3.20
CA PHE A 17 4.73 -7.43 3.60
C PHE A 17 4.91 -7.06 5.07
N ASP A 18 5.89 -7.68 5.73
CA ASP A 18 6.14 -7.48 7.17
C ASP A 18 6.83 -6.15 7.46
N THR A 19 7.54 -5.58 6.48
CA THR A 19 8.21 -4.29 6.62
C THR A 19 8.07 -3.45 5.36
N LEU A 20 8.25 -2.14 5.52
CA LEU A 20 8.25 -1.20 4.41
C LEU A 20 9.36 -1.56 3.41
N GLU A 21 10.55 -1.91 3.90
CA GLU A 21 11.69 -2.28 3.05
C GLU A 21 11.37 -3.48 2.15
N LEU A 22 10.66 -4.49 2.66
CA LEU A 22 10.24 -5.63 1.85
C LEU A 22 9.23 -5.25 0.77
N ALA A 23 8.28 -4.36 1.09
CA ALA A 23 7.32 -3.81 0.13
C ALA A 23 8.03 -2.99 -0.95
N GLU A 24 8.92 -2.07 -0.57
CA GLU A 24 9.74 -1.26 -1.48
C GLU A 24 10.58 -2.17 -2.38
N TYR A 25 11.25 -3.17 -1.80
CA TYR A 25 12.07 -4.14 -2.53
C TYR A 25 11.25 -4.87 -3.60
N TYR A 26 10.07 -5.35 -3.24
CA TYR A 26 9.17 -6.03 -4.17
C TYR A 26 8.84 -5.15 -5.39
N ILE A 27 8.47 -3.88 -5.16
CA ILE A 27 8.15 -2.94 -6.23
C ILE A 27 9.38 -2.70 -7.13
N LEU A 28 10.55 -2.45 -6.54
CA LEU A 28 11.79 -2.22 -7.30
C LEU A 28 12.14 -3.44 -8.16
N LYS A 29 11.98 -4.66 -7.63
CA LYS A 29 12.14 -5.90 -8.43
C LYS A 29 11.16 -5.96 -9.59
N LYS A 30 9.89 -5.57 -9.39
CA LYS A 30 8.89 -5.48 -10.47
C LYS A 30 9.22 -4.41 -11.51
N MET A 31 9.90 -3.34 -11.11
CA MET A 31 10.41 -2.30 -12.00
C MET A 31 11.73 -2.69 -12.69
N GLY A 32 12.24 -3.91 -12.48
CA GLY A 32 13.43 -4.43 -13.14
C GLY A 32 14.76 -4.11 -12.46
N TRP A 33 14.75 -3.63 -11.21
CA TRP A 33 15.99 -3.37 -10.48
C TRP A 33 16.68 -4.67 -10.06
N THR A 34 18.01 -4.67 -10.14
CA THR A 34 18.86 -5.74 -9.61
C THR A 34 19.12 -5.52 -8.13
N ASP A 35 19.48 -6.59 -7.41
CA ASP A 35 19.70 -6.54 -5.96
C ASP A 35 20.85 -5.60 -5.60
N SER A 36 21.94 -5.60 -6.40
CA SER A 36 23.05 -4.64 -6.25
C SER A 36 22.57 -3.21 -6.48
N LYS A 37 21.78 -2.95 -7.53
CA LYS A 37 21.25 -1.59 -7.76
C LYS A 37 20.40 -1.10 -6.60
N ILE A 38 19.58 -1.97 -6.01
CA ILE A 38 18.77 -1.62 -4.83
C ILE A 38 19.69 -1.30 -3.64
N ALA A 39 20.69 -2.14 -3.37
CA ALA A 39 21.63 -1.92 -2.28
C ALA A 39 22.44 -0.62 -2.43
N ASP A 40 22.87 -0.31 -3.65
CA ASP A 40 23.77 0.80 -3.94
C ASP A 40 23.03 2.14 -4.09
N ASP A 41 21.87 2.15 -4.75
CA ASP A 41 21.22 3.39 -5.19
C ASP A 41 19.95 3.75 -4.40
N TRP A 42 19.26 2.80 -3.77
CA TRP A 42 17.88 3.05 -3.30
C TRP A 42 17.79 4.14 -2.23
N ALA A 43 18.71 4.13 -1.26
CA ALA A 43 18.76 5.15 -0.22
C ALA A 43 18.94 6.57 -0.80
N PHE A 44 19.77 6.69 -1.85
CA PHE A 44 19.99 7.94 -2.56
C PHE A 44 18.73 8.39 -3.31
N VAL A 45 18.08 7.49 -4.06
CA VAL A 45 16.83 7.81 -4.77
C VAL A 45 15.72 8.27 -3.83
N LYS A 46 15.53 7.58 -2.70
CA LYS A 46 14.56 8.01 -1.67
C LYS A 46 14.85 9.42 -1.15
N LYS A 47 16.12 9.72 -0.89
CA LYS A 47 16.53 11.04 -0.39
C LYS A 47 16.24 12.14 -1.41
N GLU A 48 16.61 11.93 -2.67
CA GLU A 48 16.39 12.92 -3.73
C GLU A 48 14.90 13.10 -4.05
N ALA A 49 14.11 12.03 -4.09
CA ALA A 49 12.66 12.11 -4.29
C ALA A 49 11.99 12.93 -3.17
N ARG A 50 12.29 12.62 -1.90
CA ARG A 50 11.73 13.34 -0.73
C ARG A 50 12.05 14.82 -0.73
N LYS A 51 13.25 15.22 -1.20
CA LYS A 51 13.67 16.63 -1.26
C LYS A 51 12.69 17.50 -2.05
N TYR A 52 12.03 16.92 -3.07
CA TYR A 52 11.09 17.62 -3.93
C TYR A 52 9.64 17.15 -3.73
N GLY A 53 9.35 16.40 -2.65
CA GLY A 53 8.03 15.81 -2.41
C GLY A 53 7.59 14.79 -3.47
N GLY A 54 8.55 14.24 -4.21
CA GLY A 54 8.29 13.27 -5.27
C GLY A 54 8.08 11.86 -4.72
N ASP A 55 7.34 11.06 -5.47
CA ASP A 55 7.22 9.62 -5.24
C ASP A 55 8.37 8.90 -5.98
N PRO A 56 9.26 8.17 -5.28
CA PRO A 56 10.36 7.45 -5.92
C PRO A 56 9.89 6.30 -6.84
N PHE A 57 8.64 5.87 -6.76
CA PHE A 57 8.04 4.88 -7.66
C PHE A 57 7.35 5.50 -8.88
N SER A 58 7.24 6.83 -8.94
CA SER A 58 6.73 7.53 -10.12
C SER A 58 7.74 7.47 -11.28
N SER A 59 7.22 7.55 -12.50
CA SER A 59 8.05 7.66 -13.72
C SER A 59 7.69 8.94 -14.48
N ASN A 60 8.70 9.59 -15.07
CA ASN A 60 8.67 10.91 -15.71
C ASN A 60 7.28 11.38 -16.19
N GLY A 61 6.72 12.36 -15.47
CA GLY A 61 5.49 13.06 -15.88
C GLY A 61 4.18 12.30 -15.65
N ARG A 62 4.20 11.15 -14.97
CA ARG A 62 2.99 10.41 -14.59
C ARG A 62 2.93 10.23 -13.07
N HIS A 63 1.72 10.31 -12.52
CA HIS A 63 1.47 9.89 -11.15
C HIS A 63 1.87 8.41 -10.99
N SER A 64 2.52 8.08 -9.89
CA SER A 64 2.79 6.68 -9.55
C SER A 64 1.48 5.93 -9.40
N LEU A 65 1.40 4.77 -10.04
CA LEU A 65 0.28 3.83 -9.86
C LEU A 65 0.57 2.84 -8.72
N TRP A 66 1.81 2.79 -8.23
CA TRP A 66 2.21 1.97 -7.09
C TRP A 66 1.78 2.65 -5.79
N VAL A 67 1.16 1.87 -4.90
CA VAL A 67 0.76 2.32 -3.57
C VAL A 67 1.30 1.32 -2.55
N ILE A 68 1.93 1.85 -1.50
CA ILE A 68 2.21 1.11 -0.27
C ILE A 68 1.31 1.70 0.82
N GLY A 69 0.34 0.92 1.30
CA GLY A 69 -0.51 1.29 2.43
C GLY A 69 -0.06 0.57 3.69
N GLU A 70 0.09 1.30 4.80
CA GLU A 70 0.34 0.71 6.12
C GLU A 70 -0.98 0.22 6.72
N LEU A 71 -1.06 -1.07 7.04
CA LEU A 71 -2.22 -1.69 7.68
C LEU A 71 -1.87 -2.10 9.10
N LYS A 72 -2.62 -1.58 10.07
CA LYS A 72 -2.57 -2.05 11.45
C LYS A 72 -3.66 -3.08 11.67
N LEU A 73 -3.25 -4.29 12.03
CA LEU A 73 -4.13 -5.44 12.17
C LEU A 73 -4.19 -5.93 13.62
N SER A 74 -5.35 -6.44 14.02
CA SER A 74 -5.51 -7.26 15.22
C SER A 74 -6.45 -8.43 14.92
N ASP A 75 -5.99 -9.65 15.19
CA ASP A 75 -6.77 -10.88 14.98
C ASP A 75 -7.38 -10.99 13.58
N GLY A 76 -6.64 -10.58 12.55
CA GLY A 76 -7.07 -10.60 11.15
C GLY A 76 -8.03 -9.47 10.76
N LEU A 77 -8.31 -8.51 11.64
CA LEU A 77 -9.15 -7.35 11.38
C LEU A 77 -8.29 -6.10 11.14
N ILE A 78 -8.71 -5.27 10.18
CA ILE A 78 -8.09 -3.97 9.91
C ILE A 78 -8.56 -2.96 10.96
N LEU A 79 -7.62 -2.41 11.71
CA LEU A 79 -7.85 -1.35 12.68
C LEU A 79 -7.58 0.03 12.06
N GLU A 80 -6.46 0.16 11.36
CA GLU A 80 -6.03 1.42 10.74
C GLU A 80 -5.46 1.17 9.33
N VAL A 81 -5.63 2.17 8.45
CA VAL A 81 -5.02 2.28 7.12
C VAL A 81 -4.26 3.60 7.07
N ASP A 82 -2.95 3.56 6.84
CA ASP A 82 -2.07 4.74 6.81
C ASP A 82 -2.22 5.64 8.05
N GLY A 83 -2.36 5.01 9.22
CA GLY A 83 -2.55 5.69 10.51
C GLY A 83 -3.95 6.27 10.76
N MET A 84 -4.88 6.10 9.81
CA MET A 84 -6.28 6.48 9.94
C MET A 84 -7.12 5.29 10.41
N PRO A 85 -8.01 5.43 11.42
CA PRO A 85 -8.94 4.35 11.80
C PRO A 85 -9.73 3.84 10.59
N PHE A 86 -9.97 2.53 10.51
CA PHE A 86 -10.52 1.94 9.29
C PHE A 86 -11.89 2.49 8.91
N ASP A 87 -12.77 2.75 9.89
CA ASP A 87 -14.08 3.36 9.61
C ASP A 87 -13.96 4.80 9.11
N ASP A 88 -13.01 5.57 9.64
CA ASP A 88 -12.68 6.92 9.17
C ASP A 88 -12.13 6.88 7.74
N PHE A 89 -11.34 5.85 7.40
CA PHE A 89 -10.85 5.63 6.04
C PHE A 89 -11.98 5.33 5.05
N ILE A 90 -12.95 4.48 5.43
CA ILE A 90 -14.11 4.18 4.58
C ILE A 90 -14.95 5.45 4.32
N GLU A 91 -15.13 6.26 5.35
CA GLU A 91 -15.82 7.55 5.23
C GLU A 91 -15.06 8.53 4.35
N PHE A 92 -13.74 8.62 4.52
CA PHE A 92 -12.86 9.47 3.72
C PHE A 92 -12.92 9.14 2.22
N ILE A 93 -13.03 7.86 1.86
CA ILE A 93 -13.12 7.43 0.45
C ILE A 93 -14.53 7.55 -0.14
N GLY A 94 -15.53 7.96 0.65
CA GLY A 94 -16.75 8.56 0.11
C GLY A 94 -18.09 8.06 0.66
N GLU A 95 -18.13 7.10 1.60
CA GLU A 95 -19.42 6.56 2.07
C GLU A 95 -19.80 7.09 3.46
N GLU A 96 -21.05 7.54 3.64
CA GLU A 96 -21.54 8.05 4.93
C GLU A 96 -21.73 6.92 5.95
N ARG A 97 -21.31 7.12 7.21
CA ARG A 97 -21.47 6.10 8.25
C ARG A 97 -22.92 5.74 8.50
N GLY A 98 -23.15 4.44 8.73
CA GLY A 98 -24.46 3.91 9.09
C GLY A 98 -25.36 3.60 7.89
N THR A 99 -24.89 3.85 6.66
CA THR A 99 -25.57 3.42 5.44
C THR A 99 -25.22 1.98 5.05
N GLU A 100 -26.00 1.39 4.15
CA GLU A 100 -25.70 0.06 3.60
C GLU A 100 -24.44 0.11 2.73
N GLU A 101 -24.27 1.21 1.98
CA GLU A 101 -23.13 1.49 1.12
C GLU A 101 -21.82 1.53 1.91
N PHE A 102 -21.82 2.12 3.11
CA PHE A 102 -20.66 2.08 4.00
C PHE A 102 -20.28 0.66 4.40
N ALA A 103 -21.26 -0.17 4.77
CA ALA A 103 -21.03 -1.56 5.14
C ALA A 103 -20.54 -2.40 3.93
N GLU A 104 -21.04 -2.11 2.72
CA GLU A 104 -20.56 -2.73 1.49
C GLU A 104 -19.13 -2.30 1.13
N MET A 105 -18.82 -1.00 1.22
CA MET A 105 -17.49 -0.48 0.97
C MET A 105 -16.47 -1.03 1.96
N LYS A 106 -16.82 -1.10 3.25
CA LYS A 106 -15.99 -1.73 4.28
C LYS A 106 -15.68 -3.19 3.93
N ARG A 107 -16.69 -3.98 3.53
CA ARG A 107 -16.49 -5.35 3.06
C ARG A 107 -15.64 -5.41 1.79
N ARG A 108 -15.79 -4.47 0.85
CA ARG A 108 -14.96 -4.39 -0.37
C ARG A 108 -13.49 -4.10 -0.03
N MET A 109 -13.24 -3.18 0.89
CA MET A 109 -11.88 -2.80 1.29
C MET A 109 -11.19 -3.89 2.11
N VAL A 110 -11.92 -4.58 3.00
CA VAL A 110 -11.39 -5.79 3.68
C VAL A 110 -10.94 -6.82 2.65
N ARG A 111 -11.77 -7.10 1.63
CA ARG A 111 -11.40 -8.03 0.55
C ARG A 111 -10.19 -7.54 -0.25
N TYR A 112 -10.17 -6.26 -0.59
CA TYR A 112 -9.08 -5.65 -1.34
C TYR A 112 -7.73 -5.79 -0.59
N PHE A 113 -7.71 -5.49 0.70
CA PHE A 113 -6.49 -5.57 1.51
C PHE A 113 -6.11 -7.00 1.90
N LEU A 114 -7.08 -7.81 2.31
CA LEU A 114 -6.83 -9.10 2.96
C LEU A 114 -7.11 -10.32 2.08
N GLU A 115 -7.98 -10.25 1.07
CA GLU A 115 -8.49 -11.43 0.32
C GLU A 115 -8.17 -11.51 -1.20
N GLY A 116 -6.90 -11.55 -1.61
CA GLY A 116 -6.52 -11.83 -3.01
C GLY A 116 -5.01 -12.07 -3.20
N ARG A 117 -4.51 -13.02 -4.00
CA ARG A 117 -5.06 -14.28 -4.50
C ARG A 117 -4.36 -15.41 -3.75
N ASN A 118 -5.12 -16.27 -3.08
CA ASN A 118 -4.74 -17.69 -2.98
C ASN A 118 -5.01 -18.28 -4.35
N GLY A 119 -3.98 -18.38 -5.20
CA GLY A 119 -4.13 -18.86 -6.57
C GLY A 119 -2.94 -18.50 -7.45
N GLN A 120 -1.79 -19.08 -7.13
CA GLN A 120 -0.87 -19.58 -8.16
C GLN A 120 -1.24 -21.03 -8.44
#